data_AF-A0AA43CD82-F1
#
_entry.id   AF-A0AA43CD82-F1
#
_cell.length_a   1.000
_cell.length_b   1.000
_cell.length_c   1.000
_cell.angle_alpha   90.00
_cell.angle_beta   90.00
_cell.angle_gamma   90.00
#
_symmetry.space_group_name_H-M   'P 1'
#
loop_
_entity.id
_entity.type
_entity.pdbx_description
1 polymer ?
#
loop_
_entity_poly.entity_id
_entity_poly.type
_entity_poly.pdbx_seq_one_letter_code
_entity_poly.pdbx_strand_id
1 'polypeptide(L)'
;MFVAAIVPLLILVVLHEGIVRSRAPFEEPSLRQAEVAQARRDKARGRRTTGRGARESAVYRLRPGGPAAGALTWKNLMQISRFRFVRLIPLAVLVLVFWAVVPSLIGSPPWIYNIAVVFALWGFFFMPLISAMGGRNDLRRELGHIEMLRTWPIGARSLVWAEVASPAIVGAAVALFSGLLGVASVVGAQLSERMHGIEHNIKIGPDSLGGTETSTLVWMLLGLVSLWPVAASATFLICSLQNLATLLFPAWVGVGDLKPKGMAASGQNLLTALALGLAMLIATIPGALLVALTILLFVATGIQLALWQLPIAGLLLLAPYWLEMIFVNRISARLWLELDPSEEILEGGT
;
A
#
# COMPACT_ATOMS: atom_id res chain seq x y z
N MET A 1 -9.15 -2.20 21.99
CA MET A 1 -8.46 -1.53 20.86
C MET A 1 -6.93 -1.58 20.96
N PHE A 2 -6.30 -1.32 22.12
CA PHE A 2 -4.82 -1.46 22.26
C PHE A 2 -4.28 -2.86 21.92
N VAL A 3 -5.00 -3.92 22.28
CA VAL A 3 -4.58 -5.32 22.01
C VAL A 3 -4.44 -5.59 20.51
N ALA A 4 -5.33 -5.07 19.66
CA ALA A 4 -5.32 -5.36 18.23
C ALA A 4 -4.11 -4.78 17.49
N ALA A 5 -3.58 -3.63 17.93
CA ALA A 5 -2.37 -3.03 17.35
C ALA A 5 -1.07 -3.56 17.98
N ILE A 6 -1.13 -4.07 19.22
CA ILE A 6 -0.01 -4.75 19.88
C ILE A 6 0.25 -6.10 19.23
N VAL A 7 -0.77 -6.82 18.73
CA VAL A 7 -0.58 -8.15 18.14
C VAL A 7 0.29 -8.12 16.86
N PRO A 8 0.08 -7.23 15.87
CA PRO A 8 0.99 -7.07 14.73
C PRO A 8 2.43 -6.78 15.16
N LEU A 9 2.60 -5.92 16.17
CA LEU A 9 3.91 -5.59 16.74
C LEU A 9 4.56 -6.82 17.37
N LEU A 10 3.82 -7.55 18.20
CA LEU A 10 4.28 -8.79 18.83
C LEU A 10 4.61 -9.86 17.79
N ILE A 11 3.88 -9.95 16.69
CA ILE A 11 4.18 -10.88 15.60
C ILE A 11 5.47 -10.49 14.90
N LEU A 12 5.68 -9.21 14.60
CA LEU A 12 6.95 -8.75 14.03
C LEU A 12 8.12 -9.08 14.97
N VAL A 13 7.95 -8.85 16.28
CA VAL A 13 8.95 -9.18 17.31
C VAL A 13 9.17 -10.69 17.42
N VAL A 14 8.11 -11.50 17.48
CA VAL A 14 8.20 -12.97 17.61
C VAL A 14 8.79 -13.61 16.35
N LEU A 15 8.43 -13.11 15.16
CA LEU A 15 9.03 -13.55 13.90
C LEU A 15 10.52 -13.19 13.87
N HIS A 16 10.87 -11.96 14.28
CA HIS A 16 12.26 -11.55 14.37
C HIS A 16 13.06 -12.43 15.34
N GLU A 17 12.59 -12.58 16.58
CA GLU A 17 13.21 -13.42 17.60
C GLU A 17 13.29 -14.89 17.17
N GLY A 18 12.25 -15.42 16.56
CA GLY A 18 12.22 -16.78 16.04
C GLY A 18 13.27 -17.01 14.96
N ILE A 19 13.48 -16.02 14.09
CA ILE A 19 14.50 -16.08 13.05
C ILE A 19 15.91 -15.90 13.62
N VAL A 20 16.12 -14.94 14.53
CA VAL A 20 17.43 -14.73 15.19
C VAL A 20 17.85 -15.96 15.99
N ARG A 21 16.90 -16.65 16.64
CA ARG A 21 17.17 -17.91 17.36
C ARG A 21 17.35 -19.11 16.45
N SER A 22 16.80 -19.06 15.23
CA SER A 22 17.11 -20.06 14.22
C SER A 22 18.56 -19.83 13.77
N ARG A 23 19.49 -20.62 14.30
CA ARG A 23 20.93 -20.61 13.96
C ARG A 23 21.16 -21.06 12.51
N ALA A 24 20.56 -20.40 11.53
CA ALA A 24 20.96 -20.53 10.15
C ALA A 24 22.22 -19.66 9.95
N PRO A 25 23.26 -20.18 9.27
CA PRO A 25 24.53 -19.48 9.10
C PRO A 25 24.34 -18.28 8.15
N PHE A 26 23.95 -17.13 8.71
CA PHE A 26 23.74 -15.88 7.98
C PHE A 26 24.98 -14.95 7.99
N GLU A 27 26.06 -15.36 8.68
CA GLU A 27 27.29 -14.56 8.83
C GLU A 27 28.14 -14.49 7.55
N GLU A 28 28.27 -15.59 6.81
CA GLU A 28 29.05 -15.59 5.55
C GLU A 28 28.42 -14.76 4.42
N PRO A 29 27.08 -14.77 4.23
CA PRO A 29 26.42 -13.89 3.27
C PRO A 29 26.54 -12.40 3.61
N SER A 30 26.42 -12.02 4.89
CA SER A 30 26.44 -10.60 5.30
C SER A 30 27.84 -9.98 5.17
N LEU A 31 28.88 -10.74 5.52
CA LEU A 31 30.29 -10.33 5.34
C LEU A 31 30.64 -10.10 3.86
N ARG A 32 30.30 -11.05 2.97
CA ARG A 32 30.51 -10.88 1.52
C ARG A 32 29.73 -9.69 0.96
N GLN A 33 28.56 -9.39 1.53
CA GLN A 33 27.74 -8.28 1.09
C GLN A 33 28.32 -6.92 1.53
N ALA A 34 28.91 -6.85 2.72
CA ALA A 34 29.66 -5.69 3.21
C ALA A 34 30.92 -5.43 2.36
N GLU A 35 31.69 -6.47 2.03
CA GLU A 35 32.88 -6.37 1.17
C GLU A 35 32.55 -5.88 -0.24
N VAL A 36 31.51 -6.44 -0.87
CA VAL A 36 31.07 -6.02 -2.21
C VAL A 36 30.55 -4.57 -2.21
N ALA A 37 29.93 -4.14 -1.11
CA ALA A 37 29.46 -2.78 -0.94
C ALA A 37 30.61 -1.77 -0.79
N GLN A 38 31.61 -2.10 0.03
CA GLN A 38 32.80 -1.29 0.22
C GLN A 38 33.59 -1.17 -1.10
N ALA A 39 33.80 -2.29 -1.80
CA ALA A 39 34.45 -2.30 -3.11
C ALA A 39 33.70 -1.47 -4.17
N ARG A 40 32.37 -1.35 -4.08
CA ARG A 40 31.58 -0.45 -4.95
C ARG A 40 31.69 1.02 -4.55
N ARG A 41 31.71 1.34 -3.25
CA ARG A 41 31.94 2.71 -2.76
C ARG A 41 33.31 3.21 -3.18
N ASP A 42 34.32 2.35 -3.15
CA ASP A 42 35.68 2.69 -3.59
C ASP A 42 35.75 2.88 -5.11
N LYS A 43 35.08 2.03 -5.89
CA LYS A 43 34.96 2.21 -7.35
C LYS A 43 34.14 3.46 -7.74
N ALA A 44 33.11 3.82 -6.96
CA ALA A 44 32.29 5.01 -7.19
C ALA A 44 33.03 6.30 -6.82
N ARG A 45 33.86 6.28 -5.75
CA ARG A 45 34.76 7.39 -5.41
C ARG A 45 35.76 7.70 -6.54
N GLY A 46 36.21 6.69 -7.28
CA GLY A 46 37.05 6.85 -8.47
C GLY A 46 36.33 7.36 -9.72
N ARG A 47 34.98 7.30 -9.76
CA ARG A 47 34.16 7.68 -10.92
C ARG A 47 33.28 8.88 -10.58
N ARG A 48 33.93 10.03 -10.31
CA ARG A 48 33.25 11.35 -10.28
C ARG A 48 32.75 11.67 -11.69
N THR A 49 31.55 11.19 -12.01
CA THR A 49 30.82 11.64 -13.19
C THR A 49 30.14 12.95 -12.85
N THR A 50 30.70 14.04 -13.35
CA THR A 50 30.10 15.37 -13.41
C THR A 50 28.98 15.41 -14.44
N GLY A 51 28.00 14.51 -14.30
CA GLY A 51 26.74 14.60 -15.04
C GLY A 51 25.82 15.55 -14.30
N ARG A 52 25.92 16.87 -14.56
CA ARG A 52 24.84 17.81 -14.24
C ARG A 52 23.63 17.40 -15.10
N GLY A 53 22.89 16.40 -14.63
CA GLY A 53 21.61 16.02 -15.22
C GLY A 53 20.76 17.29 -15.30
N ALA A 54 20.25 17.57 -16.51
CA ALA A 54 19.37 18.69 -16.76
C ALA A 54 18.36 18.79 -15.62
N ARG A 55 18.29 19.96 -14.98
CA ARG A 55 17.36 20.25 -13.88
C ARG A 55 15.95 20.24 -14.47
N GLU A 56 15.41 19.06 -14.68
CA GLU A 56 14.08 18.88 -15.24
C GLU A 56 13.06 19.50 -14.29
N SER A 57 12.16 20.29 -14.88
CA SER A 57 11.19 21.09 -14.16
C SER A 57 10.40 20.23 -13.18
N ALA A 58 10.34 20.64 -11.93
CA ALA A 58 9.45 20.09 -10.92
C ALA A 58 8.06 19.83 -11.53
N VAL A 59 7.66 18.56 -11.54
CA VAL A 59 6.44 18.04 -12.18
C VAL A 59 5.21 18.73 -11.58
N TYR A 60 5.25 19.20 -10.34
CA TYR A 60 4.30 20.17 -9.77
C TYR A 60 5.07 21.15 -8.90
N ARG A 61 4.84 22.45 -9.04
CA ARG A 61 5.47 23.45 -8.17
C ARG A 61 4.70 23.51 -6.86
N LEU A 62 5.37 23.11 -5.77
CA LEU A 62 4.92 23.48 -4.43
C LEU A 62 4.89 25.00 -4.31
N ARG A 63 3.93 25.52 -3.54
CA ARG A 63 3.96 26.93 -3.13
C ARG A 63 5.23 27.18 -2.29
N PRO A 64 5.88 28.35 -2.41
CA PRO A 64 7.09 28.67 -1.66
C PRO A 64 6.93 28.60 -0.13
N GLY A 65 5.70 28.70 0.38
CA GLY A 65 5.36 28.52 1.79
C GLY A 65 4.39 27.36 1.98
N GLY A 66 4.54 26.65 3.10
CA GLY A 66 3.65 25.55 3.51
C GLY A 66 4.27 24.67 4.60
N PRO A 67 3.51 23.68 5.11
CA PRO A 67 4.01 22.74 6.11
C PRO A 67 5.12 21.86 5.51
N ALA A 68 6.22 21.67 6.24
CA ALA A 68 7.35 20.83 5.82
C ALA A 68 6.93 19.39 5.47
N ALA A 69 5.92 18.84 6.16
CA ALA A 69 5.36 17.53 5.87
C ALA A 69 4.84 17.39 4.43
N GLY A 70 4.17 18.43 3.91
CA GLY A 70 3.66 18.42 2.54
C GLY A 70 4.79 18.45 1.51
N ALA A 71 5.88 19.16 1.81
CA ALA A 71 7.07 19.16 0.96
C ALA A 71 7.76 17.79 0.93
N LEU A 72 7.77 17.08 2.05
CA LEU A 72 8.33 15.74 2.15
C LEU A 72 7.48 14.70 1.40
N THR A 73 6.16 14.69 1.63
CA THR A 73 5.24 13.83 0.87
C THR A 73 5.35 14.09 -0.63
N TRP A 74 5.46 15.36 -1.03
CA TRP A 74 5.70 15.74 -2.42
C TRP A 74 7.04 15.22 -2.95
N LYS A 75 8.15 15.37 -2.20
CA LYS A 75 9.47 14.84 -2.56
C LYS A 75 9.38 13.34 -2.85
N ASN A 76 8.76 12.58 -1.96
CA ASN A 76 8.64 11.13 -2.10
C ASN A 76 7.73 10.74 -3.27
N LEU A 77 6.62 11.47 -3.48
CA LEU A 77 5.73 11.24 -4.61
C LEU A 77 6.43 11.50 -5.96
N MET A 78 7.26 12.53 -6.02
CA MET A 78 8.12 12.87 -7.16
C MET A 78 9.18 11.81 -7.45
N GLN A 79 9.69 11.12 -6.42
CA GLN A 79 10.63 10.01 -6.61
C GLN A 79 9.95 8.75 -7.16
N ILE A 80 8.67 8.53 -6.87
CA ILE A 80 7.91 7.36 -7.36
C ILE A 80 7.57 7.55 -8.84
N SER A 81 6.98 8.70 -9.19
CA SER A 81 6.55 8.97 -10.56
C SER A 81 7.36 10.11 -11.17
N ARG A 82 8.12 9.82 -12.22
CA ARG A 82 8.66 10.87 -13.11
C ARG A 82 7.56 11.56 -13.94
N PHE A 83 6.34 11.03 -13.92
CA PHE A 83 5.18 11.55 -14.64
C PHE A 83 4.31 12.46 -13.77
N ARG A 84 3.66 13.44 -14.41
CA ARG A 84 2.58 14.21 -13.78
C ARG A 84 1.40 13.25 -13.53
N PHE A 85 1.12 12.80 -12.30
CA PHE A 85 -0.12 12.19 -11.83
C PHE A 85 -1.35 12.83 -12.46
N VAL A 86 -1.39 14.16 -12.55
CA VAL A 86 -2.47 14.89 -13.24
C VAL A 86 -2.56 14.56 -14.73
N ARG A 87 -1.44 14.30 -15.42
CA ARG A 87 -1.41 13.78 -16.80
C ARG A 87 -1.71 12.27 -16.88
N LEU A 88 -1.55 11.53 -15.79
CA LEU A 88 -1.95 10.11 -15.74
C LEU A 88 -3.47 9.97 -15.62
N ILE A 89 -4.18 10.96 -15.06
CA ILE A 89 -5.65 10.95 -14.97
C ILE A 89 -6.31 10.81 -16.36
N PRO A 90 -6.07 11.67 -17.37
CA PRO A 90 -6.70 11.52 -18.68
C PRO A 90 -6.28 10.23 -19.37
N LEU A 91 -5.04 9.75 -19.17
CA LEU A 91 -4.60 8.46 -19.70
C LEU A 91 -5.35 7.30 -19.04
N ALA A 92 -5.54 7.33 -17.72
CA ALA A 92 -6.30 6.33 -16.98
C ALA A 92 -7.77 6.32 -17.44
N VAL A 93 -8.39 7.49 -17.58
CA VAL A 93 -9.75 7.62 -18.13
C VAL A 93 -9.81 7.07 -19.55
N LEU A 94 -8.84 7.39 -20.40
CA LEU A 94 -8.77 6.87 -21.77
C LEU A 94 -8.68 5.33 -21.77
N VAL A 95 -7.85 4.74 -20.91
CA VAL A 95 -7.73 3.28 -20.78
C VAL A 95 -9.05 2.65 -20.32
N LEU A 96 -9.73 3.24 -19.33
CA LEU A 96 -11.01 2.75 -18.83
C LEU A 96 -12.11 2.82 -19.91
N VAL A 97 -12.20 3.93 -20.64
CA VAL A 97 -13.16 4.11 -21.73
C VAL A 97 -12.84 3.17 -22.88
N PHE A 98 -11.58 3.08 -23.28
CA PHE A 98 -11.13 2.16 -24.32
C PHE A 98 -11.48 0.71 -23.96
N TRP A 99 -11.24 0.31 -22.70
CA TRP A 99 -11.56 -1.02 -22.21
C TRP A 99 -13.07 -1.30 -22.17
N ALA A 100 -13.89 -0.32 -21.81
CA ALA A 100 -15.35 -0.50 -21.83
C ALA A 100 -15.90 -0.57 -23.28
N VAL A 101 -15.37 0.25 -24.19
CA VAL A 101 -15.97 0.47 -25.51
C VAL A 101 -15.43 -0.50 -26.57
N VAL A 102 -14.11 -0.63 -26.72
CA VAL A 102 -13.54 -1.38 -27.86
C VAL A 102 -13.90 -2.87 -27.85
N PRO A 103 -13.77 -3.60 -26.72
CA PRO A 103 -14.22 -5.00 -26.64
C PRO A 103 -15.72 -5.15 -26.93
N SER A 104 -16.53 -4.17 -26.54
CA SER A 104 -17.99 -4.20 -26.74
C SER A 104 -18.39 -4.02 -28.20
N LEU A 105 -17.68 -3.15 -28.94
CA LEU A 105 -17.91 -2.92 -30.37
C LEU A 105 -17.52 -4.12 -31.23
N ILE A 106 -16.53 -4.90 -30.80
CA ILE A 106 -16.04 -6.09 -31.53
C ILE A 106 -16.89 -7.34 -31.20
N GLY A 107 -17.75 -7.29 -30.19
CA GLY A 107 -18.52 -8.46 -29.73
C GLY A 107 -17.64 -9.47 -29.00
N SER A 108 -16.73 -8.98 -28.14
CA SER A 108 -15.78 -9.82 -27.42
C SER A 108 -16.47 -10.90 -26.58
N PRO A 109 -15.92 -12.12 -26.49
CA PRO A 109 -16.48 -13.20 -25.69
C PRO A 109 -16.64 -12.84 -24.20
N PRO A 110 -17.66 -13.38 -23.50
CA PRO A 110 -17.94 -13.04 -22.10
C PRO A 110 -16.79 -13.28 -21.12
N TRP A 111 -15.95 -14.29 -21.40
CA TRP A 111 -14.83 -14.64 -20.52
C TRP A 111 -13.79 -13.51 -20.41
N ILE A 112 -13.67 -12.64 -21.42
CA ILE A 112 -12.73 -11.51 -21.39
C ILE A 112 -13.12 -10.52 -20.28
N TYR A 113 -14.40 -10.18 -20.18
CA TYR A 113 -14.91 -9.30 -19.13
C TYR A 113 -14.81 -9.96 -17.75
N ASN A 114 -15.11 -11.25 -17.63
CA ASN A 114 -14.99 -12.01 -16.38
C ASN A 114 -13.56 -12.01 -15.85
N ILE A 115 -12.59 -12.32 -16.73
CA ILE A 115 -11.17 -12.30 -16.37
C ILE A 115 -10.74 -10.89 -15.92
N ALA A 116 -11.19 -9.85 -16.63
CA ALA A 116 -10.87 -8.48 -16.24
C ALA A 116 -11.48 -8.08 -14.89
N VAL A 117 -12.71 -8.52 -14.58
CA VAL A 117 -13.30 -8.34 -13.24
C VAL A 117 -12.49 -9.06 -12.17
N VAL A 118 -12.05 -10.30 -12.43
CA VAL A 118 -11.19 -11.04 -11.48
C VAL A 118 -9.87 -10.31 -11.24
N PHE A 119 -9.20 -9.84 -12.29
CA PHE A 119 -7.96 -9.06 -12.15
C PHE A 119 -8.19 -7.70 -11.48
N ALA A 120 -9.33 -7.06 -11.75
CA ALA A 120 -9.74 -5.82 -11.09
C ALA A 120 -9.92 -6.03 -9.58
N LEU A 121 -10.62 -7.09 -9.18
CA LEU A 121 -10.79 -7.46 -7.77
C LEU A 121 -9.46 -7.83 -7.12
N TRP A 122 -8.64 -8.63 -7.81
CA TRP A 122 -7.31 -8.98 -7.33
C TRP A 122 -6.45 -7.72 -7.11
N GLY A 123 -6.40 -6.81 -8.10
CA GLY A 123 -5.70 -5.54 -7.96
C GLY A 123 -6.27 -4.69 -6.82
N PHE A 124 -7.59 -4.58 -6.71
CA PHE A 124 -8.24 -3.81 -5.67
C PHE A 124 -7.87 -4.29 -4.25
N PHE A 125 -7.88 -5.61 -4.00
CA PHE A 125 -7.63 -6.18 -2.68
C PHE A 125 -6.15 -6.41 -2.35
N PHE A 126 -5.31 -6.73 -3.34
CA PHE A 126 -3.89 -7.01 -3.11
C PHE A 126 -2.97 -5.79 -3.25
N MET A 127 -3.42 -4.69 -3.89
CA MET A 127 -2.61 -3.48 -4.01
C MET A 127 -2.19 -2.85 -2.68
N PRO A 128 -3.00 -2.85 -1.60
CA PRO A 128 -2.51 -2.48 -0.28
C PRO A 128 -1.20 -3.19 0.08
N LEU A 129 -1.16 -4.52 -0.02
CA LEU A 129 0.02 -5.30 0.32
C LEU A 129 1.22 -4.98 -0.60
N ILE A 130 0.97 -4.87 -1.91
CA ILE A 130 2.02 -4.58 -2.90
C ILE A 130 2.59 -3.17 -2.70
N SER A 131 1.77 -2.20 -2.26
CA SER A 131 2.19 -0.80 -2.11
C SER A 131 3.34 -0.61 -1.10
N ALA A 132 3.34 -1.36 0.00
CA ALA A 132 4.42 -1.34 0.99
C ALA A 132 5.71 -2.01 0.46
N MET A 133 5.59 -2.94 -0.49
CA MET A 133 6.73 -3.69 -1.04
C MET A 133 7.38 -3.00 -2.25
N GLY A 134 6.57 -2.38 -3.12
CA GLY A 134 6.99 -1.93 -4.44
C GLY A 134 7.81 -0.63 -4.46
N GLY A 135 7.64 0.24 -3.46
CA GLY A 135 8.29 1.56 -3.41
C GLY A 135 9.09 1.79 -2.13
N ARG A 136 10.43 1.68 -2.19
CA ARG A 136 11.34 2.12 -1.11
C ARG A 136 11.57 3.63 -1.13
N ASN A 137 10.49 4.41 -1.25
CA ASN A 137 10.54 5.87 -1.15
C ASN A 137 9.95 6.32 0.19
N ASP A 138 10.30 5.56 1.22
CA ASP A 138 9.87 5.68 2.60
C ASP A 138 11.12 5.74 3.51
N LEU A 139 10.91 5.59 4.82
CA LEU A 139 11.97 5.64 5.83
C LEU A 139 13.15 4.72 5.53
N ARG A 140 12.97 3.61 4.80
CA ARG A 140 14.06 2.66 4.45
C ARG A 140 15.18 3.30 3.65
N ARG A 141 14.84 4.24 2.78
CA ARG A 141 15.81 4.96 1.95
C ARG A 141 16.39 6.16 2.70
N GLU A 142 15.54 6.82 3.45
CA GLU A 142 15.82 8.08 4.14
C GLU A 142 16.68 7.87 5.40
N LEU A 143 16.55 6.73 6.09
CA LEU A 143 17.41 6.35 7.22
C LEU A 143 18.90 6.30 6.85
N GLY A 144 19.26 6.04 5.60
CA GLY A 144 20.65 6.14 5.13
C GLY A 144 21.23 7.56 5.17
N HIS A 145 20.39 8.58 5.39
CA HIS A 145 20.75 9.99 5.48
C HIS A 145 20.17 10.63 6.76
N ILE A 146 20.09 9.86 7.84
CA ILE A 146 19.46 10.28 9.10
C ILE A 146 20.04 11.59 9.67
N GLU A 147 21.35 11.81 9.54
CA GLU A 147 22.01 13.04 9.97
C GLU A 147 21.43 14.27 9.25
N MET A 148 21.20 14.17 7.95
CA MET A 148 20.59 15.24 7.17
C MET A 148 19.12 15.46 7.58
N LEU A 149 18.36 14.37 7.80
CA LEU A 149 16.94 14.47 8.17
C LEU A 149 16.74 15.10 9.54
N ARG A 150 17.63 14.86 10.50
CA ARG A 150 17.58 15.48 11.83
C ARG A 150 17.77 16.99 11.80
N THR A 151 18.45 17.53 10.78
CA THR A 151 18.59 18.99 10.60
C THR A 151 17.34 19.67 10.06
N TRP A 152 16.36 18.90 9.56
CA TRP A 152 15.15 19.49 8.97
C TRP A 152 14.19 19.99 10.06
N PRO A 153 13.55 21.16 9.88
CA PRO A 153 12.60 21.72 10.83
C PRO A 153 11.23 21.02 10.74
N ILE A 154 11.20 19.71 10.96
CA ILE A 154 10.00 18.88 10.92
C ILE A 154 9.88 18.04 12.18
N GLY A 155 8.71 18.02 12.80
CA GLY A 155 8.46 17.17 13.96
C GLY A 155 8.42 15.69 13.57
N ALA A 156 8.88 14.80 14.45
CA ALA A 156 8.93 13.35 14.23
C ALA A 156 7.60 12.74 13.74
N ARG A 157 6.47 13.16 14.33
CA ARG A 157 5.14 12.72 13.89
C ARG A 157 4.86 13.11 12.45
N SER A 158 5.09 14.38 12.11
CA SER A 158 4.88 14.90 10.76
C SER A 158 5.80 14.25 9.73
N LEU A 159 7.03 13.92 10.12
CA LEU A 159 7.98 13.16 9.30
C LEU A 159 7.42 11.77 8.98
N VAL A 160 7.08 10.98 10.00
CA VAL A 160 6.54 9.62 9.82
C VAL A 160 5.29 9.62 8.96
N TRP A 161 4.33 10.52 9.23
CA TRP A 161 3.11 10.62 8.42
C TRP A 161 3.40 10.97 6.96
N ALA A 162 4.35 11.87 6.72
CA ALA A 162 4.71 12.25 5.35
C ALA A 162 5.37 11.11 4.58
N GLU A 163 6.19 10.30 5.26
CA GLU A 163 6.86 9.11 4.71
C GLU A 163 5.86 7.97 4.43
N VAL A 164 4.82 7.82 5.25
CA VAL A 164 3.73 6.85 5.01
C VAL A 164 2.83 7.30 3.85
N ALA A 165 2.50 8.59 3.79
CA ALA A 165 1.48 9.10 2.87
C ALA A 165 1.83 8.85 1.40
N SER A 166 3.10 8.98 1.01
CA SER A 166 3.48 8.86 -0.41
C SER A 166 3.24 7.48 -1.01
N PRO A 167 3.82 6.38 -0.48
CA PRO A 167 3.51 5.04 -1.00
C PRO A 167 2.03 4.66 -0.81
N ALA A 168 1.39 5.10 0.28
CA ALA A 168 -0.01 4.80 0.55
C ALA A 168 -0.98 5.47 -0.45
N ILE A 169 -0.73 6.72 -0.83
CA ILE A 169 -1.51 7.45 -1.86
C ILE A 169 -1.40 6.73 -3.21
N VAL A 170 -0.19 6.30 -3.58
CA VAL A 170 0.01 5.57 -4.85
C VAL A 170 -0.72 4.23 -4.80
N GLY A 171 -0.59 3.47 -3.72
CA GLY A 171 -1.32 2.21 -3.52
C GLY A 171 -2.83 2.40 -3.60
N ALA A 172 -3.37 3.41 -2.92
CA ALA A 172 -4.81 3.72 -2.93
C ALA A 172 -5.31 4.17 -4.31
N ALA A 173 -4.50 4.90 -5.07
CA ALA A 173 -4.83 5.32 -6.43
C ALA A 173 -4.85 4.13 -7.40
N VAL A 174 -3.88 3.21 -7.28
CA VAL A 174 -3.87 1.98 -8.10
C VAL A 174 -5.04 1.08 -7.73
N ALA A 175 -5.34 0.91 -6.44
CA ALA A 175 -6.52 0.17 -6.00
C ALA A 175 -7.82 0.77 -6.57
N LEU A 176 -7.98 2.10 -6.53
CA LEU A 176 -9.12 2.79 -7.15
C LEU A 176 -9.21 2.50 -8.64
N PHE A 177 -8.09 2.62 -9.36
CA PHE A 177 -8.03 2.36 -10.79
C PHE A 177 -8.42 0.90 -11.11
N SER A 178 -7.94 -0.08 -10.34
CA SER A 178 -8.35 -1.48 -10.46
C SER A 178 -9.85 -1.65 -10.23
N GLY A 179 -10.43 -1.01 -9.20
CA GLY A 179 -11.87 -1.04 -8.96
C GLY A 179 -12.68 -0.43 -10.12
N LEU A 180 -12.25 0.70 -10.66
CA LEU A 180 -12.86 1.35 -11.82
C LEU A 180 -12.74 0.49 -13.09
N LEU A 181 -11.65 -0.28 -13.25
CA LEU A 181 -11.52 -1.24 -14.34
C LEU A 181 -12.56 -2.37 -14.25
N GLY A 182 -12.87 -2.81 -13.03
CA GLY A 182 -13.99 -3.74 -12.78
C GLY A 182 -15.32 -3.15 -13.22
N VAL A 183 -15.61 -1.91 -12.83
CA VAL A 183 -16.81 -1.17 -13.26
C VAL A 183 -16.87 -1.04 -14.78
N ALA A 184 -15.76 -0.63 -15.42
CA ALA A 184 -15.65 -0.52 -16.86
C ALA A 184 -15.90 -1.85 -17.58
N SER A 185 -15.49 -2.97 -16.98
CA SER A 185 -15.74 -4.32 -17.52
C SER A 185 -17.22 -4.68 -17.49
N VAL A 186 -17.94 -4.33 -16.41
CA VAL A 186 -19.40 -4.52 -16.34
C VAL A 186 -20.13 -3.63 -17.33
N VAL A 187 -19.72 -2.36 -17.46
CA VAL A 187 -20.27 -1.43 -18.47
C VAL A 187 -20.06 -1.98 -19.88
N GLY A 188 -18.85 -2.45 -20.20
CA GLY A 188 -18.54 -3.03 -21.51
C GLY A 188 -19.34 -4.30 -21.81
N ALA A 189 -19.54 -5.17 -20.83
CA ALA A 189 -20.38 -6.36 -20.98
C ALA A 189 -21.85 -6.00 -21.27
N GLN A 190 -22.43 -5.06 -20.52
CA GLN A 190 -23.81 -4.58 -20.77
C GLN A 190 -23.95 -3.91 -22.14
N LEU A 191 -22.92 -3.18 -22.58
CA LEU A 191 -22.91 -2.55 -23.88
C LEU A 191 -22.83 -3.60 -25.02
N SER A 192 -21.99 -4.62 -24.83
CA SER A 192 -21.85 -5.75 -25.76
C SER A 192 -23.15 -6.52 -25.91
N GLU A 193 -23.85 -6.80 -24.81
CA GLU A 193 -25.16 -7.46 -24.79
C GLU A 193 -26.21 -6.65 -25.58
N ARG A 194 -26.26 -5.33 -25.40
CA ARG A 194 -27.19 -4.46 -26.15
C ARG A 194 -26.92 -4.42 -27.65
N MET A 195 -25.65 -4.52 -28.06
CA MET A 195 -25.26 -4.45 -29.48
C MET A 195 -25.39 -5.80 -30.19
N HIS A 196 -25.00 -6.88 -29.53
CA HIS A 196 -24.79 -8.20 -30.14
C HIS A 196 -25.74 -9.29 -29.62
N GLY A 197 -26.55 -9.01 -28.59
CA GLY A 197 -27.45 -9.99 -27.98
C GLY A 197 -26.73 -11.14 -27.24
N ILE A 198 -25.44 -10.98 -26.95
CA ILE A 198 -24.65 -11.98 -26.23
C ILE A 198 -24.90 -11.78 -24.73
N GLU A 199 -25.55 -12.75 -24.08
CA GLU A 199 -25.75 -12.70 -22.63
C GLU A 199 -24.43 -12.83 -21.88
N HIS A 200 -24.20 -11.94 -20.92
CA HIS A 200 -23.01 -11.94 -20.07
C HIS A 200 -23.38 -12.27 -18.63
N ASN A 201 -22.93 -13.43 -18.13
CA ASN A 201 -23.20 -13.89 -16.77
C ASN A 201 -22.27 -13.26 -15.71
N ILE A 202 -22.16 -11.93 -15.67
CA ILE A 202 -21.46 -11.23 -14.58
C ILE A 202 -22.47 -10.97 -13.46
N LYS A 203 -22.51 -11.88 -12.48
CA LYS A 203 -23.34 -11.73 -11.27
C LYS A 203 -22.46 -11.31 -10.10
N ILE A 204 -22.73 -10.13 -9.54
CA ILE A 204 -22.00 -9.56 -8.41
C ILE A 204 -23.02 -9.05 -7.40
N GLY A 205 -22.98 -9.64 -6.20
CA GLY A 205 -23.95 -9.40 -5.14
C GLY A 205 -24.78 -10.65 -4.85
N PRO A 206 -25.20 -10.88 -3.60
CA PRO A 206 -26.08 -11.97 -3.26
C PRO A 206 -27.52 -11.67 -3.71
N ASP A 207 -28.19 -12.66 -4.32
CA ASP A 207 -29.58 -12.58 -4.77
C ASP A 207 -30.56 -12.24 -3.63
N SER A 208 -30.14 -12.40 -2.37
CA SER A 208 -30.91 -12.15 -1.16
C SER A 208 -30.87 -10.70 -0.63
N LEU A 209 -29.94 -9.86 -1.08
CA LEU A 209 -29.76 -8.48 -0.57
C LEU A 209 -30.28 -7.39 -1.51
N GLY A 210 -30.71 -7.77 -2.71
CA GLY A 210 -31.39 -6.88 -3.64
C GLY A 210 -32.74 -7.49 -4.01
N GLY A 211 -33.78 -6.67 -4.04
CA GLY A 211 -34.95 -7.04 -4.85
C GLY A 211 -34.47 -7.42 -6.25
N THR A 212 -35.16 -8.36 -6.88
CA THR A 212 -34.86 -9.06 -8.15
C THR A 212 -34.53 -8.16 -9.36
N GLU A 213 -34.43 -6.85 -9.19
CA GLU A 213 -34.26 -5.83 -10.25
C GLU A 213 -33.00 -4.96 -10.11
N THR A 214 -32.15 -5.15 -9.07
CA THR A 214 -30.99 -4.25 -8.90
C THR A 214 -29.87 -4.62 -9.89
N SER A 215 -29.52 -3.69 -10.80
CA SER A 215 -28.44 -3.89 -11.78
C SER A 215 -27.08 -4.18 -11.13
N THR A 216 -26.33 -5.13 -11.67
CA THR A 216 -24.93 -5.44 -11.29
C THR A 216 -24.03 -4.21 -11.22
N LEU A 217 -24.27 -3.21 -12.08
CA LEU A 217 -23.51 -1.96 -12.09
C LEU A 217 -23.70 -1.16 -10.79
N VAL A 218 -24.92 -1.14 -10.25
CA VAL A 218 -25.22 -0.45 -8.99
C VAL A 218 -24.49 -1.14 -7.83
N TRP A 219 -24.48 -2.47 -7.80
CA TRP A 219 -23.71 -3.24 -6.82
C TRP A 219 -22.21 -2.95 -6.89
N MET A 220 -21.65 -2.89 -8.11
CA MET A 220 -20.24 -2.55 -8.29
C MET A 220 -19.91 -1.12 -7.83
N LEU A 221 -20.73 -0.12 -8.18
CA LEU A 221 -20.50 1.26 -7.77
C LEU A 221 -20.64 1.43 -6.25
N LEU A 222 -21.67 0.83 -5.64
CA LEU A 222 -21.83 0.85 -4.19
C LEU A 222 -20.71 0.12 -3.48
N GLY A 223 -20.29 -1.05 -3.99
CA GLY A 223 -19.14 -1.78 -3.51
C GLY A 223 -17.86 -0.94 -3.58
N LEU A 224 -17.62 -0.27 -4.70
CA LEU A 224 -16.46 0.61 -4.88
C LEU A 224 -16.48 1.80 -3.91
N VAL A 225 -17.60 2.51 -3.79
CA VAL A 225 -17.74 3.64 -2.87
C VAL A 225 -17.57 3.21 -1.41
N SER A 226 -18.06 2.01 -1.06
CA SER A 226 -18.00 1.50 0.32
C SER A 226 -16.61 0.94 0.67
N LEU A 227 -15.99 0.20 -0.24
CA LEU A 227 -14.75 -0.54 0.03
C LEU A 227 -13.49 0.24 -0.35
N TRP A 228 -13.55 1.23 -1.25
CA TRP A 228 -12.35 1.98 -1.62
C TRP A 228 -11.73 2.74 -0.44
N PRO A 229 -12.51 3.45 0.41
CA PRO A 229 -11.96 4.08 1.60
C PRO A 229 -11.30 3.07 2.55
N VAL A 230 -11.85 1.85 2.63
CA VAL A 230 -11.31 0.74 3.42
C VAL A 230 -9.98 0.27 2.84
N ALA A 231 -9.92 0.03 1.52
CA ALA A 231 -8.71 -0.35 0.81
C ALA A 231 -7.61 0.74 0.91
N ALA A 232 -7.99 2.02 0.83
CA ALA A 232 -7.07 3.14 1.05
C ALA A 232 -6.58 3.16 2.51
N SER A 233 -7.45 3.00 3.50
CA SER A 233 -7.02 2.94 4.90
C SER A 233 -6.08 1.76 5.16
N ALA A 234 -6.34 0.63 4.50
CA ALA A 234 -5.46 -0.53 4.49
C ALA A 234 -4.08 -0.25 3.86
N THR A 235 -4.01 0.51 2.75
CA THR A 235 -2.71 0.91 2.16
C THR A 235 -1.91 1.80 3.10
N PHE A 236 -2.58 2.71 3.81
CA PHE A 236 -1.91 3.56 4.79
C PHE A 236 -1.40 2.75 5.99
N LEU A 237 -2.23 1.85 6.54
CA LEU A 237 -1.86 1.02 7.67
C LEU A 237 -0.65 0.12 7.36
N ILE A 238 -0.65 -0.52 6.19
CA ILE A 238 0.46 -1.41 5.81
C ILE A 238 1.76 -0.65 5.55
N CYS A 239 1.69 0.56 4.97
CA CYS A 239 2.84 1.44 4.86
C CYS A 239 3.33 1.92 6.24
N SER A 240 2.44 2.21 7.18
CA SER A 240 2.77 2.53 8.57
C SER A 240 3.50 1.39 9.26
N LEU A 241 2.99 0.15 9.12
CA LEU A 241 3.62 -1.05 9.68
C LEU A 241 5.00 -1.30 9.07
N GLN A 242 5.16 -1.09 7.75
CA GLN A 242 6.45 -1.22 7.08
C GLN A 242 7.47 -0.19 7.58
N ASN A 243 7.04 1.06 7.79
CA ASN A 243 7.89 2.11 8.35
C ASN A 243 8.27 1.80 9.80
N LEU A 244 7.33 1.32 10.61
CA LEU A 244 7.61 0.87 11.97
C LEU A 244 8.61 -0.29 11.99
N ALA A 245 8.41 -1.31 11.15
CA ALA A 245 9.32 -2.45 11.03
C ALA A 245 10.73 -2.01 10.63
N THR A 246 10.85 -0.95 9.84
CA THR A 246 12.15 -0.38 9.46
C THR A 246 12.87 0.25 10.63
N LEU A 247 12.14 0.93 11.53
CA LEU A 247 12.71 1.54 12.73
C LEU A 247 13.06 0.49 13.80
N LEU A 248 12.27 -0.57 13.92
CA LEU A 248 12.50 -1.65 14.89
C LEU A 248 13.61 -2.61 14.44
N PHE A 249 13.73 -2.88 13.14
CA PHE A 249 14.61 -3.89 12.59
C PHE A 249 15.38 -3.39 11.35
N PRO A 250 16.21 -2.34 11.49
CA PRO A 250 16.89 -1.71 10.35
C PRO A 250 17.80 -2.68 9.58
N ALA A 251 18.52 -3.55 10.30
CA ALA A 251 19.37 -4.58 9.71
C ALA A 251 18.59 -5.60 8.86
N TRP A 252 17.35 -5.92 9.26
CA TRP A 252 16.51 -6.89 8.57
C TRP A 252 15.86 -6.32 7.31
N VAL A 253 15.53 -5.03 7.28
CA VAL A 253 14.76 -4.43 6.17
C VAL A 253 15.68 -3.92 5.04
N GLY A 254 16.98 -3.76 5.31
CA GLY A 254 17.98 -3.32 4.35
C GLY A 254 17.86 -1.83 4.07
N VAL A 255 18.47 -1.03 4.96
CA VAL A 255 18.52 0.43 4.86
C VAL A 255 19.52 0.88 3.78
N GLY A 256 19.13 1.89 3.00
CA GLY A 256 20.00 2.50 1.97
C GLY A 256 20.18 1.67 0.69
N ASP A 257 21.29 1.92 -0.03
CA ASP A 257 21.56 1.33 -1.36
C ASP A 257 22.11 -0.12 -1.31
N LEU A 258 22.27 -0.68 -0.11
CA LEU A 258 22.76 -2.03 0.13
C LEU A 258 21.66 -3.05 -0.14
N LYS A 259 21.36 -3.26 -1.42
CA LYS A 259 20.40 -4.30 -1.84
C LYS A 259 20.98 -5.69 -1.60
N PRO A 260 20.36 -6.56 -0.79
CA PRO A 260 20.53 -7.98 -0.99
C PRO A 260 20.08 -8.29 -2.42
N LYS A 261 20.88 -9.07 -3.15
CA LYS A 261 20.60 -9.51 -4.52
C LYS A 261 20.51 -11.02 -4.54
N GLY A 262 19.71 -11.56 -5.45
CA GLY A 262 19.54 -13.00 -5.62
C GLY A 262 18.48 -13.59 -4.70
N MET A 263 18.58 -14.90 -4.46
CA MET A 263 17.55 -15.69 -3.77
C MET A 263 17.28 -15.23 -2.33
N ALA A 264 18.32 -14.76 -1.61
CA ALA A 264 18.17 -14.25 -0.25
C ALA A 264 17.22 -13.03 -0.17
N ALA A 265 17.31 -12.09 -1.11
CA ALA A 265 16.40 -10.95 -1.18
C ALA A 265 14.96 -11.36 -1.51
N SER A 266 14.79 -12.39 -2.34
CA SER A 266 13.47 -12.95 -2.62
C SER A 266 12.86 -13.56 -1.37
N GLY A 267 13.63 -14.35 -0.62
CA GLY A 267 13.20 -14.94 0.66
C GLY A 267 12.83 -13.88 1.70
N GLN A 268 13.66 -12.84 1.86
CA GLN A 268 13.37 -11.72 2.75
C GLN A 268 12.10 -10.96 2.35
N ASN A 269 11.90 -10.69 1.05
CA ASN A 269 10.68 -10.05 0.56
C ASN A 269 9.46 -10.93 0.80
N LEU A 270 9.56 -12.24 0.61
CA LEU A 270 8.46 -13.19 0.88
C LEU A 270 8.12 -13.22 2.37
N LEU A 271 9.11 -13.32 3.26
CA LEU A 271 8.90 -13.30 4.71
C LEU A 271 8.30 -11.97 5.17
N THR A 272 8.77 -10.86 4.61
CA THR A 272 8.21 -9.52 4.91
C THR A 272 6.77 -9.43 4.42
N ALA A 273 6.47 -9.91 3.21
CA ALA A 273 5.11 -9.96 2.69
C ALA A 273 4.17 -10.80 3.57
N LEU A 274 4.64 -11.96 4.03
CA LEU A 274 3.89 -12.85 4.92
C LEU A 274 3.64 -12.19 6.29
N ALA A 275 4.66 -11.58 6.89
CA ALA A 275 4.54 -10.89 8.16
C ALA A 275 3.54 -9.71 8.08
N LEU A 276 3.67 -8.90 7.03
CA LEU A 276 2.77 -7.77 6.75
C LEU A 276 1.35 -8.24 6.42
N GLY A 277 1.20 -9.32 5.64
CA GLY A 277 -0.09 -9.91 5.32
C GLY A 277 -0.80 -10.44 6.56
N LEU A 278 -0.08 -11.12 7.46
CA LEU A 278 -0.60 -11.59 8.73
C LEU A 278 -0.98 -10.42 9.66
N ALA A 279 -0.12 -9.40 9.73
CA ALA A 279 -0.42 -8.16 10.46
C ALA A 279 -1.71 -7.49 9.95
N MET A 280 -1.91 -7.44 8.63
CA MET A 280 -3.13 -6.89 8.03
C MET A 280 -4.37 -7.75 8.31
N LEU A 281 -4.24 -9.07 8.26
CA LEU A 281 -5.33 -9.98 8.59
C LEU A 281 -5.83 -9.70 10.02
N ILE A 282 -4.89 -9.53 10.95
CA ILE A 282 -5.19 -9.29 12.36
C ILE A 282 -5.75 -7.89 12.59
N ALA A 283 -5.16 -6.88 11.95
CA ALA A 283 -5.68 -5.51 11.94
C ALA A 283 -7.12 -5.41 11.42
N THR A 284 -7.54 -6.36 10.57
CA THR A 284 -8.90 -6.40 10.04
C THR A 284 -9.91 -6.94 11.06
N ILE A 285 -9.46 -7.70 12.08
CA ILE A 285 -10.34 -8.38 13.04
C ILE A 285 -11.28 -7.40 13.74
N PRO A 286 -10.85 -6.26 14.31
CA PRO A 286 -11.77 -5.37 15.02
C PRO A 286 -12.86 -4.80 14.09
N GLY A 287 -12.52 -4.43 12.86
CA GLY A 287 -13.49 -3.96 11.87
C GLY A 287 -14.46 -5.05 11.44
N ALA A 288 -13.95 -6.25 11.20
CA ALA A 288 -14.76 -7.42 10.87
C ALA A 288 -15.75 -7.76 12.00
N LEU A 289 -15.32 -7.68 13.26
CA LEU A 289 -16.19 -7.90 14.43
C LEU A 289 -17.28 -6.84 14.54
N LEU A 290 -16.99 -5.56 14.27
CA LEU A 290 -18.01 -4.50 14.27
C LEU A 290 -19.06 -4.71 13.17
N VAL A 291 -18.63 -5.09 11.97
CA VAL A 291 -19.56 -5.42 10.87
C VAL A 291 -20.37 -6.67 11.21
N ALA A 292 -19.74 -7.73 11.72
CA ALA A 292 -20.42 -8.95 12.14
C ALA A 292 -21.46 -8.68 13.23
N LEU A 293 -21.13 -7.87 14.24
CA LEU A 293 -22.07 -7.45 15.28
C LEU A 293 -23.25 -6.67 14.70
N THR A 294 -22.99 -5.77 13.75
CA THR A 294 -24.04 -4.98 13.08
C THR A 294 -24.99 -5.88 12.30
N ILE A 295 -24.44 -6.85 11.54
CA ILE A 295 -25.23 -7.84 10.82
C ILE A 295 -26.04 -8.69 11.79
N LEU A 296 -25.44 -9.15 12.89
CA LEU A 296 -26.12 -9.95 13.92
C LEU A 296 -27.29 -9.18 14.53
N LEU A 297 -27.12 -7.89 14.83
CA LEU A 297 -28.18 -7.04 15.37
C LEU A 297 -29.34 -6.88 14.38
N PHE A 298 -29.06 -6.72 13.08
CA PHE A 298 -30.11 -6.64 12.06
C PHE A 298 -30.88 -7.95 11.94
N VAL A 299 -30.18 -9.08 11.94
CA VAL A 299 -30.81 -10.40 11.95
C VAL A 299 -31.68 -10.59 13.20
N ALA A 300 -31.17 -10.22 14.39
CA ALA A 300 -31.89 -10.37 15.65
C ALA A 300 -33.14 -9.47 15.76
N THR A 301 -33.12 -8.31 15.11
CA THR A 301 -34.23 -7.34 15.10
C THR A 301 -35.18 -7.52 13.92
N GLY A 302 -34.89 -8.45 13.00
CA GLY A 302 -35.67 -8.66 11.78
C GLY A 302 -35.56 -7.51 10.76
N ILE A 303 -34.58 -6.61 10.92
CA ILE A 303 -34.33 -5.52 9.98
C ILE A 303 -33.68 -6.11 8.73
N GLN A 304 -34.31 -5.92 7.57
CA GLN A 304 -33.74 -6.36 6.30
C GLN A 304 -32.51 -5.52 5.94
N LEU A 305 -31.47 -6.20 5.45
CA LEU A 305 -30.25 -5.56 4.97
C LEU A 305 -30.55 -4.83 3.66
N ALA A 306 -30.44 -3.51 3.68
CA ALA A 306 -30.69 -2.66 2.52
C ALA A 306 -29.36 -2.23 1.85
N LEU A 307 -29.37 -2.01 0.54
CA LEU A 307 -28.17 -1.65 -0.23
C LEU A 307 -27.43 -0.40 0.31
N TRP A 308 -28.17 0.58 0.83
CA TRP A 308 -27.59 1.82 1.37
C TRP A 308 -26.81 1.59 2.68
N GLN A 309 -26.92 0.41 3.30
CA GLN A 309 -26.17 0.06 4.52
C GLN A 309 -24.74 -0.38 4.21
N LEU A 310 -24.39 -0.69 2.95
CA LEU A 310 -23.02 -1.08 2.57
C LEU A 310 -21.99 0.04 2.81
N PRO A 311 -22.25 1.31 2.44
CA PRO A 311 -21.36 2.41 2.81
C PRO A 311 -21.14 2.53 4.32
N ILE A 312 -22.19 2.31 5.12
CA ILE A 312 -22.11 2.37 6.57
C ILE A 312 -21.23 1.23 7.10
N ALA A 313 -21.39 0.01 6.60
CA ALA A 313 -20.51 -1.11 6.93
C ALA A 313 -19.04 -0.82 6.55
N GLY A 314 -18.81 -0.16 5.40
CA GLY A 314 -17.49 0.32 5.01
C GLY A 314 -16.90 1.33 5.99
N LEU A 315 -17.70 2.30 6.47
CA LEU A 315 -17.27 3.26 7.50
C LEU A 315 -16.95 2.58 8.84
N LEU A 316 -17.72 1.56 9.23
CA LEU A 316 -17.46 0.78 10.44
C LEU A 316 -16.14 -0.02 10.35
N LEU A 317 -15.80 -0.55 9.17
CA LEU A 317 -14.50 -1.17 8.90
C LEU A 317 -13.35 -0.16 8.92
N LEU A 318 -13.61 1.05 8.43
CA LEU A 318 -12.61 2.10 8.31
C LEU A 318 -12.10 2.61 9.67
N ALA A 319 -13.00 2.75 10.65
CA ALA A 319 -12.67 3.35 11.94
C ALA A 319 -11.54 2.62 12.71
N PRO A 320 -11.56 1.28 12.87
CA PRO A 320 -10.45 0.57 13.49
C PRO A 320 -9.12 0.72 12.76
N TYR A 321 -9.10 0.67 11.42
CA TYR A 321 -7.86 0.85 10.66
C TYR A 321 -7.22 2.22 10.93
N TRP A 322 -8.02 3.29 10.99
CA TRP A 322 -7.50 4.62 11.32
C TRP A 322 -6.93 4.69 12.73
N LEU A 323 -7.59 4.07 13.71
CA LEU A 323 -7.12 4.05 15.09
C LEU A 323 -5.82 3.27 15.23
N GLU A 324 -5.72 2.10 14.59
CA GLU A 324 -4.51 1.30 14.55
C GLU A 324 -3.37 2.03 13.86
N MET A 325 -3.63 2.66 12.72
CA MET A 325 -2.64 3.46 12.01
C MET A 325 -2.13 4.63 12.85
N ILE A 326 -3.02 5.38 13.50
CA ILE A 326 -2.63 6.48 14.39
C ILE A 326 -1.74 5.97 15.52
N PHE A 327 -2.07 4.81 16.09
CA PHE A 327 -1.28 4.18 17.13
C PHE A 327 0.10 3.75 16.64
N VAL A 328 0.18 3.04 15.52
CA VAL A 328 1.44 2.62 14.87
C VAL A 328 2.32 3.84 14.59
N ASN A 329 1.78 4.88 13.97
CA ASN A 329 2.54 6.10 13.66
C ASN A 329 2.98 6.87 14.92
N ARG A 330 2.23 6.80 16.02
CA ARG A 330 2.66 7.38 17.31
C ARG A 330 3.85 6.62 17.88
N ILE A 331 3.88 5.29 17.78
CA ILE A 331 5.03 4.48 18.19
C ILE A 331 6.23 4.80 17.29
N SER A 332 6.07 4.75 15.97
CA SER A 332 7.14 5.08 15.02
C SER A 332 7.74 6.45 15.28
N ALA A 333 6.92 7.45 15.59
CA ALA A 333 7.40 8.80 15.89
C ALA A 333 8.16 8.89 17.23
N ARG A 334 7.86 8.03 18.22
CA ARG A 334 8.64 7.93 19.46
C ARG A 334 9.98 7.26 19.21
N LEU A 335 9.96 6.12 18.53
CA LEU A 335 11.18 5.39 18.15
C LEU A 335 12.13 6.28 17.33
N TRP A 336 11.60 7.08 16.41
CA TRP A 336 12.40 8.05 15.65
C TRP A 336 13.16 9.06 16.54
N LEU A 337 12.56 9.50 17.66
CA LEU A 337 13.20 10.43 18.58
C LEU A 337 14.29 9.75 19.41
N GLU A 338 14.10 8.48 19.74
CA GLU A 338 15.04 7.67 20.53
C GLU A 338 16.23 7.15 19.70
N LEU A 339 16.09 7.10 18.38
CA LEU A 339 17.08 6.51 17.47
C LEU A 339 18.35 7.37 17.38
N ASP A 340 19.40 7.07 18.16
CA ASP A 340 20.66 7.82 18.13
C ASP A 340 21.65 7.25 17.08
N PRO A 341 22.00 8.00 16.02
CA PRO A 341 22.89 7.50 14.97
C PRO A 341 24.33 7.26 15.45
N SER A 342 24.75 7.96 16.51
CA SER A 342 26.12 7.90 17.04
C SER A 342 26.46 6.55 17.65
N GLU A 343 25.50 5.90 18.31
CA GLU A 343 25.74 4.63 19.02
C GLU A 343 25.74 3.43 18.06
N GLU A 344 24.81 3.36 17.10
CA GLU A 344 24.71 2.23 16.16
C GLU A 344 25.86 2.16 15.14
N ILE A 345 26.45 3.30 14.75
CA ILE A 345 27.62 3.32 13.83
C ILE A 345 28.88 2.80 14.54
N LEU A 346 28.97 2.95 15.87
CA LEU A 346 30.11 2.47 16.66
C LEU A 346 30.01 0.97 16.96
N GLU A 347 28.81 0.42 17.15
CA GLU A 347 28.62 -1.02 17.40
C GLU A 347 28.66 -1.88 16.12
N GLY A 348 28.29 -1.33 14.96
CA GLY A 348 28.37 -2.03 13.67
C GLY A 348 29.76 -1.99 12.99
N GLY A 349 30.75 -1.37 13.64
CA GLY A 349 32.10 -1.15 13.11
C GLY A 349 33.21 -1.99 13.77
N THR A 350 32.87 -2.85 14.73
CA THR A 350 33.80 -3.80 15.39
C THR A 350 33.47 -5.23 15.03
#